data_AF-A0A6N8ZTG7-F1
#
_entry.id   AF-A0A6N8ZTG7-F1
#
_cell.length_a   1.000
_cell.length_b   1.000
_cell.length_c   1.000
_cell.angle_alpha   90.00
_cell.angle_beta   90.00
_cell.angle_gamma   90.00
#
_symmetry.space_group_name_H-M   'P 1'
#
loop_
_entity.id
_entity.type
_entity.pdbx_description
1 polymer ?
#
loop_
_entity_poly.entity_id
_entity_poly.type
_entity_poly.pdbx_seq_one_letter_code
_entity_poly.pdbx_strand_id
1 'polypeptide(L)'
;MREVAEILKVRNGPGQPAVARGGTAGLAGGAAFAALLIGVLATAGPVFDTQAAETESEPLELGFLAFGDSGLHDDYVERGAPITSREELIERYRRAWLKDHRDPAEFTPPPSHYLNDRVGFTLTSGAIPAANAMKRHCLAAPCEFALMLGDNIYPDGAAGDDSDERRFAAMLTEPFGALGAGNPDYRIYAALGNHDWHTSRAGAMAQVKYLESNPPFYMNGNIYRVKPPSGKGQVELFVIDTMVLLAGQTVARAALNPDGSEAQSGRVERRPSWSKPSTEMEKYMIQWLERQLEDSDARWKFVVGHHPIWSGGGFKFEQARVLRRLLLPALCRYADAYFAGHDHTLELHEDSCESGPGPESASPLPLVVSGAASAQRGVHSKFIAHQSAKYPASHTLFSRGMVWGFAYVRLKGDSATVDLFSTPNSGSGEPQREFRYTFARRSGALRPRGAP
;
A
#
# COMPACT_ATOMS: atom_id res chain seq x y z
N MET A 1 12.65 -3.84 -38.46
CA MET A 1 13.83 -4.47 -39.07
C MET A 1 14.41 -5.39 -37.99
N ARG A 2 14.02 -6.67 -37.91
CA ARG A 2 14.54 -7.87 -38.63
C ARG A 2 16.08 -8.01 -38.59
N GLU A 3 16.55 -8.94 -37.75
CA GLU A 3 17.45 -10.11 -37.99
C GLU A 3 18.23 -10.43 -36.69
N VAL A 4 18.15 -11.59 -36.01
CA VAL A 4 18.33 -13.04 -36.31
C VAL A 4 19.78 -13.54 -36.17
N ALA A 5 20.00 -14.48 -35.22
CA ALA A 5 20.83 -15.72 -35.26
C ALA A 5 21.29 -16.07 -33.81
N GLU A 6 20.73 -17.07 -33.10
CA GLU A 6 21.05 -18.53 -33.08
C GLU A 6 22.56 -18.85 -33.15
N ILE A 7 23.14 -19.67 -32.25
CA ILE A 7 23.21 -21.16 -32.24
C ILE A 7 24.06 -21.53 -30.98
N LEU A 8 23.82 -22.53 -30.10
CA LEU A 8 23.88 -24.00 -30.29
C LEU A 8 23.35 -24.74 -29.03
N LYS A 9 22.58 -25.81 -29.27
CA LYS A 9 22.16 -26.85 -28.31
C LYS A 9 23.20 -27.97 -28.23
N VAL A 10 23.34 -28.60 -27.06
CA VAL A 10 23.53 -30.08 -27.00
C VAL A 10 22.56 -30.64 -25.96
N ARG A 11 21.68 -31.54 -26.44
CA ARG A 11 20.81 -32.43 -25.65
C ARG A 11 21.61 -33.69 -25.28
N ASN A 12 21.25 -34.33 -24.17
CA ASN A 12 20.68 -35.70 -24.19
C ASN A 12 20.20 -36.15 -22.81
N GLY A 13 18.87 -36.24 -22.66
CA GLY A 13 18.17 -37.52 -22.46
C GLY A 13 18.10 -38.17 -21.07
N PRO A 14 17.10 -39.03 -20.82
CA PRO A 14 16.25 -38.93 -19.63
C PRO A 14 16.25 -40.18 -18.73
N GLY A 15 15.73 -40.05 -17.50
CA GLY A 15 15.41 -41.17 -16.61
C GLY A 15 14.28 -40.80 -15.64
N GLN A 16 13.14 -41.46 -15.79
CA GLN A 16 11.95 -41.39 -14.94
C GLN A 16 12.01 -42.45 -13.79
N PRO A 17 11.05 -42.48 -12.83
CA PRO A 17 11.30 -42.71 -11.41
C PRO A 17 11.11 -44.16 -10.95
N ALA A 18 11.59 -44.46 -9.74
CA ALA A 18 11.31 -45.72 -9.04
C ALA A 18 10.61 -45.48 -7.69
N VAL A 19 9.51 -46.21 -7.55
CA VAL A 19 8.68 -46.44 -6.36
C VAL A 19 9.43 -47.35 -5.38
N ALA A 20 9.28 -47.13 -4.07
CA ALA A 20 9.52 -48.16 -3.07
C ALA A 20 8.47 -48.10 -1.95
N ARG A 21 7.83 -49.25 -1.72
CA ARG A 21 6.91 -49.59 -0.64
C ARG A 21 7.69 -50.11 0.58
N GLY A 22 7.09 -49.92 1.76
CA GLY A 22 7.29 -50.70 3.00
C GLY A 22 6.45 -50.00 4.09
N GLY A 23 5.36 -50.56 4.62
CA GLY A 23 5.30 -51.75 5.50
C GLY A 23 5.83 -51.33 6.89
N THR A 24 5.17 -51.43 8.03
CA THR A 24 4.08 -52.28 8.56
C THR A 24 3.65 -51.68 9.91
N ALA A 25 2.34 -51.60 10.19
CA ALA A 25 1.61 -52.37 11.22
C ALA A 25 1.89 -52.06 12.70
N GLY A 26 0.79 -51.88 13.45
CA GLY A 26 0.65 -52.43 14.80
C GLY A 26 0.41 -51.42 15.92
N LEU A 27 -0.85 -51.24 16.35
CA LEU A 27 -1.42 -51.91 17.53
C LEU A 27 -2.57 -51.12 18.14
N ALA A 28 -3.64 -51.87 18.36
CA ALA A 28 -4.87 -51.49 19.04
C ALA A 28 -4.65 -51.28 20.55
N GLY A 29 -5.54 -50.49 21.15
CA GLY A 29 -5.64 -50.35 22.60
C GLY A 29 -6.92 -49.62 22.97
N GLY A 30 -8.06 -50.31 22.83
CA GLY A 30 -9.31 -49.88 23.42
C GLY A 30 -9.30 -50.10 24.93
N ALA A 31 -9.87 -49.17 25.68
CA ALA A 31 -10.30 -49.39 27.06
C ALA A 31 -11.65 -48.69 27.25
N ALA A 32 -12.69 -49.51 27.30
CA ALA A 32 -14.02 -49.14 27.73
C ALA A 32 -13.98 -48.79 29.22
N PHE A 33 -14.56 -47.65 29.59
CA PHE A 33 -14.87 -47.36 30.99
C PHE A 33 -16.37 -47.55 31.22
N ALA A 34 -16.64 -48.46 32.16
CA ALA A 34 -17.96 -48.85 32.61
C ALA A 34 -18.67 -47.70 33.34
N ALA A 35 -19.96 -47.59 33.08
CA ALA A 35 -20.88 -46.72 33.79
C ALA A 35 -21.04 -47.17 35.25
N LEU A 36 -20.85 -46.24 36.19
CA LEU A 36 -21.28 -46.40 37.58
C LEU A 36 -22.32 -45.32 37.87
N LEU A 37 -23.59 -45.73 37.92
CA LEU A 37 -24.71 -44.95 38.42
C LEU A 37 -24.59 -44.86 39.94
N ILE A 38 -24.35 -43.66 40.47
CA ILE A 38 -24.59 -43.32 41.87
C ILE A 38 -25.57 -42.16 41.86
N GLY A 39 -26.80 -42.43 42.32
CA GLY A 39 -27.79 -41.41 42.62
C GLY A 39 -27.45 -40.70 43.91
N VAL A 40 -27.42 -39.37 43.89
CA VAL A 40 -27.41 -38.52 45.08
C VAL A 40 -28.50 -37.48 44.94
N LEU A 41 -29.35 -37.44 45.97
CA LEU A 41 -30.45 -36.49 46.14
C LEU A 41 -29.94 -35.04 46.29
N ALA A 42 -30.81 -34.13 45.86
CA ALA A 42 -30.67 -32.68 45.86
C ALA A 42 -30.27 -32.06 47.21
N THR A 43 -29.39 -31.05 47.14
CA THR A 43 -29.54 -29.81 47.92
C THR A 43 -29.24 -28.63 46.99
N ALA A 44 -30.19 -27.70 46.88
CA ALA A 44 -30.02 -26.47 46.11
C ALA A 44 -29.12 -25.51 46.91
N GLY A 45 -27.87 -25.37 46.48
CA GLY A 45 -26.99 -24.28 46.90
C GLY A 45 -27.31 -22.99 46.12
N PRO A 46 -27.00 -21.81 46.67
CA PRO A 46 -27.27 -20.55 45.99
C PRO A 46 -26.46 -20.49 44.70
N VAL A 47 -27.14 -20.21 43.59
CA VAL A 47 -26.51 -19.85 42.32
C VAL A 47 -25.81 -18.52 42.55
N PHE A 48 -24.48 -18.56 42.70
CA PHE A 48 -23.67 -17.36 42.52
C PHE A 48 -23.79 -16.99 41.05
N ASP A 49 -24.55 -15.93 40.80
CA ASP A 49 -24.61 -15.24 39.53
C ASP A 49 -23.22 -14.64 39.29
N THR A 50 -22.32 -15.41 38.68
CA THR A 50 -21.11 -14.86 38.10
C THR A 50 -21.54 -14.09 36.86
N GLN A 51 -21.97 -12.85 37.06
CA GLN A 51 -21.74 -11.82 36.06
C GLN A 51 -20.25 -11.88 35.76
N ALA A 52 -19.90 -12.49 34.62
CA ALA A 52 -18.63 -12.21 33.98
C ALA A 52 -18.61 -10.70 33.83
N ALA A 53 -17.81 -10.03 34.65
CA ALA A 53 -17.46 -8.64 34.41
C ALA A 53 -16.88 -8.63 32.99
N GLU A 54 -17.64 -8.08 32.04
CA GLU A 54 -17.08 -7.64 30.78
C GLU A 54 -15.97 -6.68 31.18
N THR A 55 -14.74 -7.16 31.18
CA THR A 55 -13.57 -6.29 31.33
C THR A 55 -13.66 -5.32 30.18
N GLU A 56 -14.06 -4.07 30.47
CA GLU A 56 -14.01 -2.98 29.51
C GLU A 56 -12.64 -3.06 28.85
N SER A 57 -12.64 -3.46 27.57
CA SER A 57 -11.40 -3.62 26.82
C SER A 57 -10.64 -2.31 26.93
N GLU A 58 -9.37 -2.35 27.37
CA GLU A 58 -8.59 -1.12 27.52
C GLU A 58 -8.75 -0.23 26.28
N PRO A 59 -8.94 1.08 26.46
CA PRO A 59 -9.15 1.98 25.34
C PRO A 59 -7.97 1.87 24.38
N LEU A 60 -8.24 1.48 23.13
CA LEU A 60 -7.23 1.30 22.10
C LEU A 60 -6.44 2.59 21.93
N GLU A 61 -5.15 2.58 22.28
CA GLU A 61 -4.18 3.59 21.89
C GLU A 61 -3.07 2.91 21.10
N LEU A 62 -2.95 3.27 19.83
CA LEU A 62 -2.01 2.65 18.89
C LEU A 62 -1.56 3.69 17.86
N GLY A 63 -0.29 3.69 17.49
CA GLY A 63 0.21 4.49 16.37
C GLY A 63 0.88 3.63 15.30
N PHE A 64 0.76 4.03 14.04
CA PHE A 64 1.42 3.35 12.93
C PHE A 64 1.85 4.32 11.82
N LEU A 65 2.88 3.95 11.08
CA LEU A 65 3.37 4.69 9.91
C LEU A 65 2.69 4.20 8.63
N ALA A 66 2.59 5.05 7.61
CA ALA A 66 2.23 4.64 6.25
C ALA A 66 3.11 5.38 5.24
N PHE A 67 3.74 4.65 4.32
CA PHE A 67 4.69 5.22 3.35
C PHE A 67 4.76 4.35 2.09
N GLY A 68 4.87 4.96 0.91
CA GLY A 68 4.92 4.29 -0.39
C GLY A 68 5.90 4.97 -1.34
N ASP A 69 6.11 4.35 -2.50
CA ASP A 69 7.10 4.77 -3.48
C ASP A 69 8.45 4.94 -2.83
N SER A 70 8.85 3.90 -2.10
CA SER A 70 10.01 3.88 -1.22
C SER A 70 11.25 3.29 -1.89
N GLY A 71 11.11 2.73 -3.08
CA GLY A 71 12.14 1.93 -3.73
C GLY A 71 13.12 2.66 -4.64
N LEU A 72 13.03 3.99 -4.81
CA LEU A 72 14.02 4.73 -5.60
C LEU A 72 15.37 4.62 -4.91
N HIS A 73 16.42 4.26 -5.66
CA HIS A 73 17.77 4.14 -5.14
C HIS A 73 18.76 4.74 -6.13
N ASP A 74 19.79 5.42 -5.61
CA ASP A 74 20.72 6.23 -6.40
C ASP A 74 21.52 5.40 -7.42
N ASP A 75 21.83 4.14 -7.10
CA ASP A 75 22.53 3.22 -8.02
C ASP A 75 21.62 2.53 -9.06
N TYR A 76 20.31 2.50 -8.81
CA TYR A 76 19.34 1.76 -9.63
C TYR A 76 18.47 2.72 -10.45
N VAL A 77 19.10 3.49 -11.32
CA VAL A 77 18.41 4.51 -12.12
C VAL A 77 17.93 3.97 -13.47
N GLU A 78 16.86 4.58 -14.01
CA GLU A 78 16.30 4.24 -15.32
C GLU A 78 17.37 4.20 -16.43
N ARG A 79 17.19 3.33 -17.43
CA ARG A 79 18.09 3.26 -18.58
C ARG A 79 17.83 4.45 -19.51
N GLY A 80 18.88 5.18 -19.89
CA GLY A 80 18.77 6.31 -20.79
C GLY A 80 20.13 6.96 -21.09
N ALA A 81 20.13 7.96 -21.96
CA ALA A 81 21.32 8.77 -22.22
C ALA A 81 21.75 9.50 -20.93
N PRO A 82 23.05 9.51 -20.60
CA PRO A 82 23.55 10.27 -19.46
C PRO A 82 23.18 11.75 -19.59
N ILE A 83 22.75 12.35 -18.50
CA ILE A 83 22.50 13.79 -18.42
C ILE A 83 23.79 14.45 -17.93
N THR A 84 24.40 15.30 -18.74
CA THR A 84 25.79 15.70 -18.52
C THR A 84 25.94 16.90 -17.58
N SER A 85 24.86 17.64 -17.31
CA SER A 85 24.84 18.79 -16.40
C SER A 85 23.56 18.86 -15.56
N ARG A 86 23.64 19.54 -14.41
CA ARG A 86 22.48 19.76 -13.54
C ARG A 86 21.44 20.66 -14.23
N GLU A 87 21.90 21.62 -15.02
CA GLU A 87 21.07 22.53 -15.79
C GLU A 87 20.25 21.78 -16.84
N GLU A 88 20.86 20.81 -17.52
CA GLU A 88 20.19 19.93 -18.48
C GLU A 88 19.09 19.09 -17.80
N LEU A 89 19.37 18.56 -16.61
CA LEU A 89 18.37 17.85 -15.80
C LEU A 89 17.19 18.76 -15.46
N ILE A 90 17.47 19.94 -14.90
CA ILE A 90 16.43 20.90 -14.51
C ILE A 90 15.57 21.29 -15.71
N GLU A 91 16.18 21.55 -16.87
CA GLU A 91 15.45 21.91 -18.08
C GLU A 91 14.61 20.76 -18.63
N ARG A 92 15.09 19.50 -18.51
CA ARG A 92 14.27 18.33 -18.83
C ARG A 92 13.01 18.27 -17.96
N TYR A 93 13.14 18.48 -16.64
CA TYR A 93 11.99 18.47 -15.73
C TYR A 93 11.07 19.68 -15.93
N ARG A 94 11.63 20.87 -16.21
CA ARG A 94 10.83 22.06 -16.54
C ARG A 94 10.02 21.85 -17.81
N ARG A 95 10.59 21.26 -18.86
CA ARG A 95 9.84 20.94 -20.09
C ARG A 95 8.72 19.94 -19.85
N ALA A 96 8.97 18.90 -19.04
CA ALA A 96 7.92 17.96 -18.64
C ALA A 96 6.81 18.67 -17.84
N TRP A 97 7.17 19.53 -16.90
CA TRP A 97 6.25 20.34 -16.11
C TRP A 97 5.30 21.19 -16.98
N LEU A 98 5.86 21.90 -17.96
CA LEU A 98 5.09 22.75 -18.88
C LEU A 98 4.24 21.92 -19.84
N LYS A 99 4.75 20.77 -20.30
CA LYS A 99 4.01 19.83 -21.14
C LYS A 99 2.77 19.27 -20.43
N ASP A 100 2.87 19.10 -19.11
CA ASP A 100 1.76 18.63 -18.27
C ASP A 100 0.80 19.77 -17.87
N HIS A 101 0.93 20.97 -18.45
CA HIS A 101 0.05 22.14 -18.23
C HIS A 101 0.03 22.69 -16.79
N ARG A 102 1.06 22.35 -16.00
CA ARG A 102 1.24 22.88 -14.65
C ARG A 102 1.64 24.34 -14.65
N ASP A 103 1.37 25.04 -13.55
CA ASP A 103 1.73 26.44 -13.40
C ASP A 103 3.26 26.61 -13.37
N PRO A 104 3.87 27.38 -14.29
CA PRO A 104 5.31 27.61 -14.29
C PRO A 104 5.84 28.22 -12.97
N ALA A 105 5.01 29.00 -12.25
CA ALA A 105 5.38 29.62 -10.99
C ALA A 105 5.51 28.62 -9.83
N GLU A 106 4.90 27.44 -9.96
CA GLU A 106 4.95 26.36 -8.98
C GLU A 106 6.11 25.36 -9.23
N PHE A 107 6.89 25.55 -10.30
CA PHE A 107 7.98 24.64 -10.63
C PHE A 107 9.12 24.72 -9.60
N THR A 108 9.38 23.59 -8.95
CA THR A 108 10.57 23.39 -8.11
C THR A 108 11.43 22.29 -8.71
N PRO A 109 12.75 22.50 -8.90
CA PRO A 109 13.62 21.45 -9.40
C PRO A 109 13.76 20.34 -8.35
N PRO A 110 13.67 19.06 -8.75
CA PRO A 110 13.86 17.96 -7.80
C PRO A 110 15.32 17.90 -7.32
N PRO A 111 15.57 17.37 -6.11
CA PRO A 111 16.93 17.07 -5.64
C PRO A 111 17.67 16.14 -6.60
N SER A 112 18.94 16.42 -6.84
CA SER A 112 19.75 15.72 -7.85
C SER A 112 21.22 15.66 -7.46
N HIS A 113 21.91 14.59 -7.85
CA HIS A 113 23.34 14.42 -7.64
C HIS A 113 24.02 13.86 -8.91
N TYR A 114 25.35 13.95 -8.95
CA TYR A 114 26.16 13.38 -10.02
C TYR A 114 26.56 11.95 -9.67
N LEU A 115 26.31 11.00 -10.59
CA LEU A 115 26.64 9.59 -10.43
C LEU A 115 27.83 9.25 -11.34
N ASN A 116 28.98 8.95 -10.73
CA ASN A 116 30.25 8.71 -11.45
C ASN A 116 30.16 7.53 -12.43
N ASP A 117 29.55 6.42 -12.01
CA ASP A 117 29.50 5.18 -12.79
C ASP A 117 28.66 5.28 -14.07
N ARG A 118 27.78 6.28 -14.16
CA ARG A 118 26.99 6.58 -15.37
C ARG A 118 27.43 7.87 -16.08
N VAL A 119 28.43 8.57 -15.53
CA VAL A 119 28.94 9.86 -16.02
C VAL A 119 27.79 10.86 -16.26
N GLY A 120 26.95 11.09 -15.25
CA GLY A 120 25.83 12.01 -15.39
C GLY A 120 25.02 12.29 -14.13
N PHE A 121 24.15 13.30 -14.21
CA PHE A 121 23.21 13.70 -13.17
C PHE A 121 21.97 12.82 -13.15
N THR A 122 21.52 12.48 -11.94
CA THR A 122 20.29 11.75 -11.66
C THR A 122 19.55 12.37 -10.47
N LEU A 123 18.32 11.92 -10.23
CA LEU A 123 17.56 12.28 -9.04
C LEU A 123 18.21 11.69 -7.79
N THR A 124 18.19 12.44 -6.69
CA THR A 124 18.52 11.92 -5.37
C THR A 124 17.32 11.17 -4.80
N SER A 125 17.55 10.00 -4.22
CA SER A 125 16.54 9.26 -3.49
C SER A 125 16.26 9.86 -2.10
N GLY A 126 14.99 9.90 -1.74
CA GLY A 126 14.51 10.23 -0.40
C GLY A 126 14.43 9.05 0.56
N ALA A 127 14.71 7.82 0.13
CA ALA A 127 14.43 6.61 0.91
C ALA A 127 15.11 6.65 2.29
N ILE A 128 16.40 7.00 2.33
CA ILE A 128 17.16 7.14 3.59
C ILE A 128 16.70 8.34 4.42
N PRO A 129 16.56 9.57 3.88
CA PRO A 129 15.99 10.70 4.62
C PRO A 129 14.60 10.43 5.22
N ALA A 130 13.69 9.81 4.47
CA ALA A 130 12.35 9.49 4.93
C ALA A 130 12.38 8.40 6.02
N ALA A 131 13.17 7.34 5.84
CA ALA A 131 13.37 6.32 6.86
C ALA A 131 13.92 6.89 8.17
N ASN A 132 14.87 7.82 8.10
CA ASN A 132 15.42 8.50 9.28
C ASN A 132 14.37 9.39 9.95
N ALA A 133 13.55 10.11 9.18
CA ALA A 133 12.46 10.92 9.71
C ALA A 133 11.40 10.06 10.42
N MET A 134 11.04 8.92 9.84
CA MET A 134 10.17 7.92 10.48
C MET A 134 10.75 7.40 11.79
N LYS A 135 12.02 6.97 11.80
CA LYS A 135 12.72 6.50 13.00
C LYS A 135 12.70 7.56 14.10
N ARG A 136 13.04 8.82 13.77
CA ARG A 136 13.04 9.93 14.73
C ARG A 136 11.66 10.23 15.28
N HIS A 137 10.62 10.21 14.45
CA HIS A 137 9.25 10.41 14.91
C HIS A 137 8.86 9.32 15.93
N CYS A 138 9.18 8.06 15.64
CA CYS A 138 8.88 6.92 16.49
C CYS A 138 9.67 6.87 17.81
N LEU A 139 10.68 7.72 18.00
CA LEU A 139 11.31 7.91 19.33
C LEU A 139 10.43 8.72 20.29
N ALA A 140 9.47 9.49 19.76
CA ALA A 140 8.64 10.41 20.54
C ALA A 140 7.13 10.08 20.48
N ALA A 141 6.74 9.06 19.72
CA ALA A 141 5.35 8.67 19.50
C ALA A 141 5.23 7.14 19.37
N PRO A 142 4.08 6.54 19.75
CA PRO A 142 3.86 5.11 19.57
C PRO A 142 3.89 4.75 18.08
N CYS A 143 4.64 3.72 17.73
CA CYS A 143 4.80 3.23 16.36
C CYS A 143 4.86 1.70 16.39
N GLU A 144 3.70 1.07 16.32
CA GLU A 144 3.57 -0.37 16.59
C GLU A 144 3.59 -1.25 15.35
N PHE A 145 3.42 -0.64 14.17
CA PHE A 145 3.65 -1.24 12.87
C PHE A 145 3.78 -0.14 11.80
N ALA A 146 4.05 -0.54 10.56
CA ALA A 146 3.95 0.34 9.40
C ALA A 146 3.21 -0.30 8.22
N LEU A 147 2.71 0.55 7.33
CA LEU A 147 2.17 0.20 6.03
C LEU A 147 3.16 0.64 4.94
N MET A 148 3.54 -0.29 4.06
CA MET A 148 4.36 -0.02 2.87
C MET A 148 3.47 -0.06 1.63
N LEU A 149 3.22 1.08 1.01
CA LEU A 149 2.09 1.31 0.09
C LEU A 149 2.43 1.03 -1.39
N GLY A 150 3.38 0.14 -1.67
CA GLY A 150 3.76 -0.27 -3.02
C GLY A 150 4.80 0.63 -3.71
N ASP A 151 5.22 0.19 -4.89
CA ASP A 151 6.39 0.69 -5.62
C ASP A 151 7.64 0.60 -4.75
N ASN A 152 7.87 -0.62 -4.26
CA ASN A 152 8.94 -0.88 -3.30
C ASN A 152 10.27 -1.15 -3.99
N ILE A 153 10.27 -1.50 -5.29
CA ILE A 153 11.46 -1.80 -6.08
C ILE A 153 11.45 -1.02 -7.41
N TYR A 154 12.25 0.04 -7.48
CA TYR A 154 12.44 0.83 -8.71
C TYR A 154 13.63 0.35 -9.55
N PRO A 155 13.70 0.72 -10.85
CA PRO A 155 12.63 1.32 -11.63
C PRO A 155 11.66 0.28 -12.20
N ASP A 156 11.99 -1.01 -12.18
CA ASP A 156 11.26 -2.03 -12.94
C ASP A 156 10.95 -3.30 -12.13
N GLY A 157 10.93 -3.23 -10.80
CA GLY A 157 10.68 -4.40 -9.98
C GLY A 157 11.84 -5.40 -9.99
N ALA A 158 11.58 -6.62 -9.52
CA ALA A 158 12.56 -7.70 -9.47
C ALA A 158 12.59 -8.52 -10.78
N ALA A 159 13.70 -9.20 -11.05
CA ALA A 159 13.87 -10.10 -12.20
C ALA A 159 13.12 -11.44 -12.01
N GLY A 160 13.10 -11.94 -10.77
CA GLY A 160 12.64 -13.26 -10.38
C GLY A 160 13.76 -14.29 -10.27
N ASP A 161 14.99 -13.85 -10.04
CA ASP A 161 16.18 -14.69 -9.92
C ASP A 161 17.11 -14.20 -8.79
N ASP A 162 18.21 -14.94 -8.55
CA ASP A 162 19.13 -14.67 -7.44
C ASP A 162 19.81 -13.29 -7.51
N SER A 163 19.76 -12.59 -8.66
CA SER A 163 20.31 -11.23 -8.76
C SER A 163 19.51 -10.18 -7.97
N ASP A 164 18.28 -10.52 -7.56
CA ASP A 164 17.39 -9.62 -6.82
C ASP A 164 17.78 -9.42 -5.36
N GLU A 165 18.58 -10.30 -4.75
CA GLU A 165 18.93 -10.22 -3.33
C GLU A 165 19.57 -8.88 -2.96
N ARG A 166 20.54 -8.41 -3.75
CA ARG A 166 21.19 -7.10 -3.54
C ARG A 166 20.20 -5.95 -3.73
N ARG A 167 19.27 -6.08 -4.69
CA ARG A 167 18.27 -5.05 -4.97
C ARG A 167 17.27 -4.94 -3.82
N PHE A 168 16.81 -6.06 -3.29
CA PHE A 168 15.94 -6.10 -2.11
C PHE A 168 16.64 -5.54 -0.87
N ALA A 169 17.91 -5.89 -0.64
CA ALA A 169 18.67 -5.34 0.47
C ALA A 169 18.75 -3.80 0.39
N ALA A 170 19.16 -3.26 -0.76
CA ALA A 170 19.35 -1.82 -0.97
C ALA A 170 18.06 -1.00 -0.84
N MET A 171 16.93 -1.52 -1.34
CA MET A 171 15.67 -0.75 -1.43
C MET A 171 14.70 -1.02 -0.27
N LEU A 172 14.82 -2.16 0.41
CA LEU A 172 13.94 -2.55 1.50
C LEU A 172 14.68 -2.55 2.84
N THR A 173 15.66 -3.44 2.97
CA THR A 173 16.26 -3.77 4.27
C THR A 173 17.15 -2.66 4.80
N GLU A 174 17.98 -2.05 3.95
CA GLU A 174 18.89 -0.98 4.38
C GLU A 174 18.14 0.26 4.90
N PRO A 175 17.11 0.81 4.20
CA PRO A 175 16.40 1.97 4.73
C PRO A 175 15.48 1.59 5.90
N PHE A 176 14.67 0.54 5.71
CA PHE A 176 13.47 0.29 6.54
C PHE A 176 13.59 -0.90 7.50
N GLY A 177 14.57 -1.79 7.31
CA GLY A 177 14.69 -3.03 8.11
C GLY A 177 14.94 -2.81 9.60
N ALA A 178 15.41 -1.62 9.99
CA ALA A 178 15.60 -1.22 11.39
C ALA A 178 14.41 -0.45 12.00
N LEU A 179 13.30 -0.27 11.26
CA LEU A 179 12.07 0.24 11.85
C LEU A 179 11.52 -0.76 12.88
N GLY A 180 11.11 -0.25 14.04
CA GLY A 180 10.66 -1.10 15.16
C GLY A 180 11.79 -1.89 15.84
N ALA A 181 13.06 -1.50 15.65
CA ALA A 181 14.18 -2.16 16.31
C ALA A 181 13.95 -2.28 17.83
N GLY A 182 14.09 -3.50 18.35
CA GLY A 182 13.80 -3.84 19.75
C GLY A 182 12.38 -4.37 20.00
N ASN A 183 11.48 -4.30 19.01
CA ASN A 183 10.15 -4.90 19.07
C ASN A 183 10.07 -6.10 18.11
N PRO A 184 10.08 -7.36 18.60
CA PRO A 184 10.03 -8.55 17.75
C PRO A 184 8.69 -8.73 17.02
N ASP A 185 7.63 -8.08 17.50
CA ASP A 185 6.29 -8.15 16.91
C ASP A 185 6.05 -7.04 15.87
N TYR A 186 6.98 -6.08 15.74
CA TYR A 186 6.85 -5.00 14.77
C TYR A 186 6.89 -5.55 13.35
N ARG A 187 5.91 -5.13 12.54
CA ARG A 187 5.82 -5.51 11.14
C ARG A 187 5.60 -4.32 10.21
N ILE A 188 6.10 -4.46 8.98
CA ILE A 188 5.84 -3.58 7.86
C ILE A 188 4.95 -4.34 6.87
N TYR A 189 3.66 -4.03 6.87
CA TYR A 189 2.65 -4.65 6.02
C TYR A 189 2.69 -4.02 4.63
N ALA A 190 3.13 -4.79 3.63
CA ALA A 190 3.40 -4.27 2.30
C ALA A 190 2.31 -4.59 1.27
N ALA A 191 2.07 -3.65 0.36
CA ALA A 191 1.38 -3.83 -0.91
C ALA A 191 2.40 -3.81 -2.07
N LEU A 192 1.98 -4.23 -3.27
CA LEU A 192 2.73 -4.02 -4.50
C LEU A 192 2.17 -2.83 -5.27
N GLY A 193 3.06 -2.11 -5.95
CA GLY A 193 2.75 -1.05 -6.89
C GLY A 193 3.04 -1.42 -8.34
N ASN A 194 2.83 -0.49 -9.26
CA ASN A 194 3.01 -0.79 -10.68
C ASN A 194 4.47 -1.08 -11.05
N HIS A 195 5.44 -0.41 -10.43
CA HIS A 195 6.87 -0.63 -10.69
C HIS A 195 7.29 -2.04 -10.31
N ASP A 196 6.74 -2.58 -9.22
CA ASP A 196 6.98 -3.95 -8.77
C ASP A 196 6.54 -5.01 -9.82
N TRP A 197 5.58 -4.66 -10.69
CA TRP A 197 5.03 -5.50 -11.76
C TRP A 197 5.64 -5.26 -13.16
N HIS A 198 6.59 -4.32 -13.32
CA HIS A 198 7.10 -3.93 -14.63
C HIS A 198 7.87 -5.04 -15.35
N THR A 199 8.67 -5.84 -14.64
CA THR A 199 9.53 -6.86 -15.27
C THR A 199 8.79 -8.17 -15.54
N SER A 200 8.27 -8.83 -14.50
CA SER A 200 7.60 -10.12 -14.65
C SER A 200 6.76 -10.48 -13.43
N ARG A 201 5.82 -11.43 -13.58
CA ARG A 201 5.11 -12.02 -12.43
C ARG A 201 6.06 -12.81 -11.51
N ALA A 202 7.08 -13.46 -12.08
CA ALA A 202 8.09 -14.15 -11.27
C ALA A 202 8.85 -13.16 -10.37
N GLY A 203 9.20 -11.99 -10.88
CA GLY A 203 9.81 -10.89 -10.14
C GLY A 203 8.92 -10.37 -9.01
N ALA A 204 7.67 -10.02 -9.35
CA ALA A 204 6.70 -9.58 -8.34
C ALA A 204 6.54 -10.63 -7.22
N MET A 205 6.44 -11.92 -7.56
CA MET A 205 6.31 -12.99 -6.56
C MET A 205 7.61 -13.28 -5.78
N ALA A 206 8.78 -13.04 -6.38
CA ALA A 206 10.05 -13.11 -5.66
C ALA A 206 10.12 -12.02 -4.57
N GLN A 207 9.62 -10.82 -4.85
CA GLN A 207 9.48 -9.75 -3.86
C GLN A 207 8.49 -10.12 -2.75
N VAL A 208 7.33 -10.70 -3.08
CA VAL A 208 6.38 -11.22 -2.07
C VAL A 208 7.08 -12.20 -1.14
N LYS A 209 7.78 -13.20 -1.71
CA LYS A 209 8.52 -14.20 -0.94
C LYS A 209 9.59 -13.57 -0.05
N TYR A 210 10.29 -12.56 -0.54
CA TYR A 210 11.27 -11.82 0.25
C TYR A 210 10.62 -11.14 1.45
N LEU A 211 9.55 -10.36 1.22
CA LEU A 211 8.83 -9.64 2.27
C LEU A 211 8.16 -10.58 3.28
N GLU A 212 7.74 -11.77 2.86
CA GLU A 212 7.19 -12.82 3.74
C GLU A 212 8.27 -13.42 4.65
N SER A 213 9.48 -13.62 4.13
CA SER A 213 10.54 -14.38 4.79
C SER A 213 11.54 -13.53 5.58
N ASN A 214 11.51 -12.21 5.43
CA ASN A 214 12.50 -11.30 6.02
C ASN A 214 11.83 -10.25 6.95
N PRO A 215 11.69 -10.53 8.25
CA PRO A 215 11.25 -9.53 9.22
C PRO A 215 12.16 -8.29 9.21
N PRO A 216 11.63 -7.08 9.48
CA PRO A 216 10.27 -6.80 9.94
C PRO A 216 9.22 -6.76 8.82
N PHE A 217 9.56 -7.06 7.57
CA PHE A 217 8.56 -7.07 6.51
C PHE A 217 7.50 -8.17 6.74
N TYR A 218 6.31 -7.93 6.16
CA TYR A 218 5.22 -8.88 6.15
C TYR A 218 4.39 -8.71 4.87
N MET A 219 4.20 -9.83 4.18
CA MET A 219 3.32 -9.90 3.02
C MET A 219 2.88 -11.36 2.79
N ASN A 220 1.62 -11.68 3.02
CA ASN A 220 1.09 -13.05 2.84
C ASN A 220 0.40 -13.17 1.48
N GLY A 221 1.17 -13.28 0.41
CA GLY A 221 0.65 -13.10 -0.94
C GLY A 221 0.39 -11.62 -1.29
N ASN A 222 0.00 -11.34 -2.54
CA ASN A 222 -0.29 -9.98 -3.01
C ASN A 222 -1.68 -9.44 -2.64
N ILE A 223 -2.54 -10.28 -2.04
CA ILE A 223 -3.86 -9.92 -1.55
C ILE A 223 -4.05 -10.66 -0.23
N TYR A 224 -4.26 -9.93 0.88
CA TYR A 224 -4.39 -10.56 2.19
C TYR A 224 -5.11 -9.67 3.20
N ARG A 225 -5.64 -10.28 4.26
CA ARG A 225 -6.10 -9.60 5.47
C ARG A 225 -5.24 -10.02 6.65
N VAL A 226 -5.01 -9.13 7.61
CA VAL A 226 -4.23 -9.43 8.80
C VAL A 226 -4.61 -8.51 9.96
N LYS A 227 -4.66 -9.06 11.17
CA LYS A 227 -4.77 -8.30 12.41
C LYS A 227 -3.38 -8.13 13.02
N PRO A 228 -2.79 -6.93 13.01
CA PRO A 228 -1.49 -6.73 13.64
C PRO A 228 -1.50 -7.14 15.11
N PRO A 229 -0.47 -7.83 15.65
CA PRO A 229 -0.44 -8.25 17.05
C PRO A 229 -0.66 -7.08 18.02
N SER A 230 -0.03 -5.93 17.75
CA SER A 230 -0.18 -4.69 18.52
C SER A 230 -1.60 -4.13 18.49
N GLY A 231 -2.40 -4.45 17.47
CA GLY A 231 -3.81 -4.09 17.37
C GLY A 231 -4.71 -4.87 18.32
N LYS A 232 -4.22 -5.91 19.00
CA LYS A 232 -4.97 -6.74 19.98
C LYS A 232 -6.35 -7.20 19.46
N GLY A 233 -6.41 -7.54 18.17
CA GLY A 233 -7.64 -7.94 17.49
C GLY A 233 -8.60 -6.80 17.10
N GLN A 234 -8.35 -5.57 17.58
CA GLN A 234 -9.18 -4.38 17.32
C GLN A 234 -8.84 -3.67 16.00
N VAL A 235 -7.71 -3.98 15.37
CA VAL A 235 -7.32 -3.40 14.07
C VAL A 235 -7.17 -4.53 13.06
N GLU A 236 -7.74 -4.36 11.89
CA GLU A 236 -7.55 -5.26 10.76
C GLU A 236 -7.21 -4.50 9.48
N LEU A 237 -6.20 -5.00 8.78
CA LEU A 237 -5.69 -4.48 7.52
C LEU A 237 -6.18 -5.37 6.38
N PHE A 238 -6.64 -4.77 5.30
CA PHE A 238 -7.06 -5.44 4.07
C PHE A 238 -6.21 -4.92 2.91
N VAL A 239 -5.21 -5.69 2.52
CA VAL A 239 -4.22 -5.30 1.52
C VAL A 239 -4.61 -5.88 0.16
N ILE A 240 -4.70 -5.01 -0.85
CA ILE A 240 -5.15 -5.35 -2.21
C ILE A 240 -4.12 -4.96 -3.27
N ASP A 241 -4.04 -5.75 -4.34
CA ASP A 241 -3.19 -5.46 -5.49
C ASP A 241 -3.94 -4.63 -6.54
N THR A 242 -3.87 -3.31 -6.36
CA THR A 242 -4.50 -2.36 -7.30
C THR A 242 -3.94 -2.42 -8.72
N MET A 243 -2.70 -2.86 -8.91
CA MET A 243 -2.11 -3.02 -10.25
C MET A 243 -2.78 -4.19 -10.98
N VAL A 244 -2.95 -5.33 -10.31
CA VAL A 244 -3.66 -6.49 -10.85
C VAL A 244 -5.13 -6.17 -11.13
N LEU A 245 -5.79 -5.42 -10.23
CA LEU A 245 -7.16 -4.92 -10.49
C LEU A 245 -7.24 -4.12 -11.79
N LEU A 246 -6.38 -3.10 -11.94
CA LEU A 246 -6.35 -2.23 -13.12
C LEU A 246 -5.99 -3.00 -14.40
N ALA A 247 -5.10 -4.00 -14.33
CA ALA A 247 -4.74 -4.83 -15.48
C ALA A 247 -5.91 -5.66 -16.04
N GLY A 248 -6.93 -5.93 -15.22
CA GLY A 248 -8.19 -6.54 -15.64
C GLY A 248 -9.18 -5.56 -16.28
N GLN A 249 -8.88 -4.26 -16.33
CA GLN A 249 -9.79 -3.21 -16.80
C GLN A 249 -9.28 -2.55 -18.08
N THR A 250 -10.18 -1.85 -18.77
CA THR A 250 -9.81 -0.86 -19.79
C THR A 250 -9.65 0.49 -19.12
N VAL A 251 -8.45 1.07 -19.20
CA VAL A 251 -8.12 2.36 -18.58
C VAL A 251 -7.67 3.33 -19.67
N ALA A 252 -8.33 4.48 -19.79
CA ALA A 252 -7.88 5.53 -20.69
C ALA A 252 -6.56 6.15 -20.19
N ARG A 253 -5.72 6.62 -21.10
CA ARG A 253 -4.59 7.48 -20.72
C ARG A 253 -5.15 8.83 -20.27
N ALA A 254 -4.69 9.31 -19.12
CA ALA A 254 -4.99 10.66 -18.67
C ALA A 254 -4.46 11.71 -19.65
N ALA A 255 -5.23 12.76 -19.86
CA ALA A 255 -4.83 13.96 -20.56
C ALA A 255 -5.54 15.16 -19.93
N LEU A 256 -4.88 16.31 -19.90
CA LEU A 256 -5.45 17.55 -19.38
C LEU A 256 -5.49 18.61 -20.48
N ASN A 257 -6.47 19.50 -20.38
CA ASN A 257 -6.47 20.76 -21.10
C ASN A 257 -5.52 21.76 -20.41
N PRO A 258 -5.12 22.86 -21.09
CA PRO A 258 -4.25 23.89 -20.50
C PRO A 258 -4.78 24.57 -19.22
N ASP A 259 -6.10 24.54 -19.01
CA ASP A 259 -6.78 25.04 -17.82
C ASP A 259 -6.82 24.02 -16.66
N GLY A 260 -6.20 22.85 -16.83
CA GLY A 260 -6.19 21.76 -15.85
C GLY A 260 -7.46 20.90 -15.86
N SER A 261 -8.42 21.15 -16.75
CA SER A 261 -9.61 20.29 -16.87
C SER A 261 -9.29 18.97 -17.57
N GLU A 262 -10.05 17.92 -17.24
CA GLU A 262 -9.88 16.60 -17.83
C GLU A 262 -10.18 16.61 -19.34
N ALA A 263 -9.24 16.08 -20.14
CA ALA A 263 -9.38 15.92 -21.58
C ALA A 263 -9.46 14.42 -21.96
N GLN A 264 -10.14 14.12 -23.07
CA GLN A 264 -10.16 12.77 -23.62
C GLN A 264 -8.92 12.51 -24.47
N SER A 265 -8.06 11.60 -24.04
CA SER A 265 -6.85 11.26 -24.81
C SER A 265 -7.13 10.42 -26.06
N GLY A 266 -8.26 9.73 -26.12
CA GLY A 266 -8.58 8.73 -27.14
C GLY A 266 -7.65 7.50 -27.14
N ARG A 267 -6.80 7.36 -26.11
CA ARG A 267 -5.79 6.29 -26.01
C ARG A 267 -6.03 5.46 -24.76
N VAL A 268 -5.74 4.17 -24.85
CA VAL A 268 -5.84 3.23 -23.72
C VAL A 268 -4.44 2.91 -23.20
N GLU A 269 -4.32 2.73 -21.89
CA GLU A 269 -3.11 2.23 -21.26
C GLU A 269 -2.87 0.76 -21.63
N ARG A 270 -1.64 0.42 -22.00
CA ARG A 270 -1.25 -0.97 -22.21
C ARG A 270 -0.63 -1.49 -20.93
N ARG A 271 -1.20 -2.55 -20.38
CA ARG A 271 -0.64 -3.24 -19.22
C ARG A 271 0.05 -4.54 -19.66
N PRO A 272 1.16 -4.94 -19.01
CA PRO A 272 1.82 -6.19 -19.33
C PRO A 272 0.90 -7.39 -19.07
N SER A 273 0.97 -8.42 -19.93
CA SER A 273 0.08 -9.58 -19.82
C SER A 273 0.22 -10.34 -18.50
N TRP A 274 1.43 -10.34 -17.91
CA TRP A 274 1.71 -11.02 -16.64
C TRP A 274 1.11 -10.33 -15.41
N SER A 275 0.78 -9.03 -15.50
CA SER A 275 0.10 -8.29 -14.43
C SER A 275 -1.41 -8.54 -14.39
N LYS A 276 -1.99 -9.22 -15.39
CA LYS A 276 -3.42 -9.53 -15.40
C LYS A 276 -3.79 -10.52 -14.29
N PRO A 277 -5.04 -10.48 -13.79
CA PRO A 277 -5.55 -11.48 -12.86
C PRO A 277 -5.37 -12.90 -13.41
N SER A 278 -4.80 -13.77 -12.59
CA SER A 278 -4.44 -15.15 -12.93
C SER A 278 -4.99 -16.17 -11.92
N THR A 279 -5.06 -15.81 -10.64
CA THR A 279 -5.66 -16.65 -9.58
C THR A 279 -7.13 -16.31 -9.37
N GLU A 280 -7.88 -17.18 -8.69
CA GLU A 280 -9.28 -16.90 -8.34
C GLU A 280 -9.40 -15.70 -7.40
N MET A 281 -8.47 -15.55 -6.45
CA MET A 281 -8.44 -14.39 -5.56
C MET A 281 -8.19 -13.09 -6.33
N GLU A 282 -7.32 -13.09 -7.34
CA GLU A 282 -7.09 -11.92 -8.19
C GLU A 282 -8.31 -11.59 -9.07
N LYS A 283 -8.97 -12.60 -9.64
CA LYS A 283 -10.17 -12.40 -10.50
C LYS A 283 -11.36 -11.88 -9.71
N TYR A 284 -11.53 -12.35 -8.47
CA TYR A 284 -12.65 -12.00 -7.60
C TYR A 284 -12.22 -11.09 -6.43
N MET A 285 -11.18 -10.28 -6.62
CA MET A 285 -10.57 -9.48 -5.55
C MET A 285 -11.56 -8.49 -4.91
N ILE A 286 -12.46 -7.90 -5.69
CA ILE A 286 -13.49 -7.00 -5.16
C ILE A 286 -14.52 -7.75 -4.30
N GLN A 287 -14.97 -8.92 -4.75
CA GLN A 287 -15.89 -9.76 -3.97
C GLN A 287 -15.23 -10.37 -2.74
N TRP A 288 -13.91 -10.61 -2.79
CA TRP A 288 -13.12 -11.00 -1.63
C TRP A 288 -13.06 -9.84 -0.64
N LEU A 289 -12.68 -8.64 -1.08
CA LEU A 289 -12.55 -7.45 -0.22
C LEU A 289 -13.86 -7.12 0.49
N GLU A 290 -14.98 -7.06 -0.24
CA GLU A 290 -16.30 -6.79 0.34
C GLU A 290 -16.65 -7.81 1.41
N ARG A 291 -16.48 -9.11 1.12
CA ARG A 291 -16.76 -10.18 2.09
C ARG A 291 -15.87 -10.15 3.31
N GLN A 292 -14.56 -9.89 3.15
CA GLN A 292 -13.64 -9.84 4.29
C GLN A 292 -13.91 -8.63 5.19
N LEU A 293 -14.26 -7.48 4.59
CA LEU A 293 -14.63 -6.29 5.33
C LEU A 293 -15.94 -6.47 6.11
N GLU A 294 -16.93 -7.12 5.49
CA GLU A 294 -18.23 -7.43 6.09
C GLU A 294 -18.08 -8.44 7.25
N ASP A 295 -17.31 -9.50 7.05
CA ASP A 295 -17.05 -10.57 8.03
C ASP A 295 -16.19 -10.13 9.23
N SER A 296 -15.40 -9.08 9.08
CA SER A 296 -14.50 -8.61 10.12
C SER A 296 -15.24 -8.04 11.34
N ASP A 297 -14.87 -8.52 12.51
CA ASP A 297 -15.28 -8.04 13.84
C ASP A 297 -14.33 -6.99 14.42
N ALA A 298 -13.28 -6.60 13.68
CA ALA A 298 -12.31 -5.62 14.16
C ALA A 298 -12.95 -4.24 14.34
N ARG A 299 -12.54 -3.53 15.40
CA ARG A 299 -12.98 -2.16 15.68
C ARG A 299 -12.59 -1.21 14.55
N TRP A 300 -11.36 -1.30 14.03
CA TRP A 300 -10.84 -0.46 12.96
C TRP A 300 -10.49 -1.31 11.74
N LYS A 301 -10.99 -0.90 10.57
CA LYS A 301 -10.84 -1.60 9.29
C LYS A 301 -10.16 -0.68 8.28
N PHE A 302 -8.90 -0.96 7.95
CA PHE A 302 -8.13 -0.15 7.00
C PHE A 302 -7.85 -0.91 5.72
N VAL A 303 -8.16 -0.31 4.59
CA VAL A 303 -7.85 -0.88 3.28
C VAL A 303 -6.56 -0.25 2.75
N VAL A 304 -5.67 -1.07 2.23
CA VAL A 304 -4.34 -0.67 1.77
C VAL A 304 -4.19 -1.11 0.32
N GLY A 305 -3.83 -0.17 -0.54
CA GLY A 305 -3.44 -0.45 -1.93
C GLY A 305 -2.33 0.48 -2.37
N HIS A 306 -1.95 0.41 -3.64
CA HIS A 306 -0.94 1.30 -4.18
C HIS A 306 -1.55 2.53 -4.87
N HIS A 307 -2.49 2.31 -5.78
CA HIS A 307 -3.07 3.38 -6.60
C HIS A 307 -4.18 4.13 -5.85
N PRO A 308 -4.12 5.47 -5.73
CA PRO A 308 -5.13 6.23 -5.02
C PRO A 308 -6.41 6.37 -5.85
N ILE A 309 -7.52 6.62 -5.16
CA ILE A 309 -8.83 6.81 -5.80
C ILE A 309 -9.20 8.29 -5.97
N TRP A 310 -8.47 9.21 -5.34
CA TRP A 310 -8.38 10.64 -5.65
C TRP A 310 -6.92 11.05 -5.66
N SER A 311 -6.57 12.06 -6.46
CA SER A 311 -5.17 12.40 -6.73
C SER A 311 -5.08 13.86 -7.11
N GLY A 312 -4.11 14.58 -6.56
CA GLY A 312 -3.77 15.93 -6.97
C GLY A 312 -2.71 16.00 -8.07
N GLY A 313 -2.20 14.86 -8.54
CA GLY A 313 -1.09 14.79 -9.49
C GLY A 313 -1.44 15.20 -10.93
N GLY A 314 -2.68 14.97 -11.38
CA GLY A 314 -3.17 15.38 -12.72
C GLY A 314 -2.92 14.40 -13.88
N PHE A 315 -2.14 13.34 -13.69
CA PHE A 315 -1.80 12.38 -14.76
C PHE A 315 -2.25 10.94 -14.47
N LYS A 316 -2.91 10.71 -13.33
CA LYS A 316 -3.31 9.37 -12.85
C LYS A 316 -4.82 9.21 -12.62
N PHE A 317 -5.59 10.25 -12.95
CA PHE A 317 -7.00 10.35 -12.59
C PHE A 317 -7.91 9.35 -13.31
N GLU A 318 -7.51 8.83 -14.48
CA GLU A 318 -8.28 7.79 -15.18
C GLU A 318 -8.16 6.42 -14.49
N GLN A 319 -6.99 6.10 -13.91
CA GLN A 319 -6.83 4.92 -13.06
C GLN A 319 -7.68 5.06 -11.79
N ALA A 320 -7.58 6.23 -11.15
CA ALA A 320 -8.39 6.57 -9.98
C ALA A 320 -9.90 6.48 -10.28
N ARG A 321 -10.36 6.96 -11.45
CA ARG A 321 -11.77 6.86 -11.88
C ARG A 321 -12.25 5.41 -11.97
N VAL A 322 -11.44 4.53 -12.56
CA VAL A 322 -11.75 3.09 -12.65
C VAL A 322 -11.80 2.47 -11.26
N LEU A 323 -10.83 2.78 -10.39
CA LEU A 323 -10.77 2.24 -9.04
C LEU A 323 -11.89 2.75 -8.15
N ARG A 324 -12.29 4.03 -8.24
CA ARG A 324 -13.45 4.57 -7.52
C ARG A 324 -14.70 3.73 -7.75
N ARG A 325 -15.00 3.43 -9.02
CA ARG A 325 -16.14 2.59 -9.40
C ARG A 325 -16.08 1.19 -8.81
N LEU A 326 -14.89 0.62 -8.64
CA LEU A 326 -14.70 -0.75 -8.15
C LEU A 326 -14.65 -0.82 -6.62
N LEU A 327 -14.01 0.15 -5.96
CA LEU A 327 -13.67 0.08 -4.55
C LEU A 327 -14.64 0.84 -3.65
N LEU A 328 -15.15 2.01 -4.08
CA LEU A 328 -16.01 2.84 -3.23
C LEU A 328 -17.21 2.08 -2.65
N PRO A 329 -17.90 1.17 -3.36
CA PRO A 329 -19.01 0.43 -2.76
C PRO A 329 -18.62 -0.36 -1.50
N ALA A 330 -17.44 -1.00 -1.47
CA ALA A 330 -16.97 -1.74 -0.30
C ALA A 330 -16.34 -0.81 0.75
N LEU A 331 -15.54 0.16 0.31
CA LEU A 331 -14.88 1.11 1.22
C LEU A 331 -15.91 1.95 1.99
N CYS A 332 -16.90 2.49 1.28
CA CYS A 332 -17.91 3.34 1.89
C CYS A 332 -18.79 2.61 2.90
N ARG A 333 -19.09 1.32 2.64
CA ARG A 333 -19.92 0.51 3.53
C ARG A 333 -19.21 -0.07 4.74
N TYR A 334 -17.88 -0.28 4.67
CA TYR A 334 -17.22 -1.08 5.71
C TYR A 334 -15.88 -0.54 6.20
N ALA A 335 -15.20 0.33 5.46
CA ALA A 335 -13.85 0.77 5.80
C ALA A 335 -13.83 2.09 6.59
N ASP A 336 -12.81 2.23 7.44
CA ASP A 336 -12.53 3.45 8.21
C ASP A 336 -11.62 4.42 7.46
N ALA A 337 -10.67 3.91 6.68
CA ALA A 337 -9.82 4.71 5.79
C ALA A 337 -9.21 3.83 4.69
N TYR A 338 -8.77 4.50 3.62
CA TYR A 338 -7.98 3.90 2.55
C TYR A 338 -6.58 4.54 2.47
N PHE A 339 -5.55 3.71 2.39
CA PHE A 339 -4.16 4.16 2.27
C PHE A 339 -3.58 3.76 0.91
N ALA A 340 -2.93 4.72 0.25
CA ALA A 340 -2.32 4.56 -1.06
C ALA A 340 -0.99 5.32 -1.19
N GLY A 341 -0.16 4.91 -2.14
CA GLY A 341 1.03 5.63 -2.57
C GLY A 341 0.81 6.15 -3.99
N HIS A 342 1.68 5.71 -4.90
CA HIS A 342 1.69 5.95 -6.35
C HIS A 342 1.95 7.39 -6.73
N ASP A 343 1.16 8.35 -6.27
CA ASP A 343 1.49 9.75 -6.45
C ASP A 343 2.63 10.14 -5.52
N HIS A 344 3.67 10.75 -6.10
CA HIS A 344 4.89 11.12 -5.40
C HIS A 344 4.71 12.40 -4.57
N THR A 345 3.68 12.36 -3.74
CA THR A 345 3.08 13.47 -2.99
C THR A 345 2.60 12.98 -1.62
N LEU A 346 2.29 13.94 -0.74
CA LEU A 346 1.54 13.73 0.49
C LEU A 346 0.18 14.38 0.33
N GLU A 347 -0.89 13.61 0.40
CA GLU A 347 -2.25 14.12 0.23
C GLU A 347 -3.22 13.46 1.22
N LEU A 348 -4.27 14.21 1.56
CA LEU A 348 -5.40 13.69 2.29
C LEU A 348 -6.66 14.22 1.64
N HIS A 349 -7.50 13.29 1.21
CA HIS A 349 -8.81 13.57 0.64
C HIS A 349 -9.91 12.94 1.50
N GLU A 350 -11.13 13.42 1.30
CA GLU A 350 -12.35 12.77 1.75
C GLU A 350 -13.25 12.44 0.56
N ASP A 351 -13.98 11.34 0.66
CA ASP A 351 -15.11 11.03 -0.22
C ASP A 351 -16.40 10.94 0.61
N SER A 352 -17.42 11.74 0.28
CA SER A 352 -18.71 11.73 0.96
C SER A 352 -19.48 10.41 0.83
N CYS A 353 -19.05 9.51 -0.06
CA CYS A 353 -19.73 8.25 -0.37
C CYS A 353 -21.14 8.39 -0.98
N GLU A 354 -21.57 9.60 -1.32
CA GLU A 354 -22.88 9.88 -1.93
C GLU A 354 -23.04 9.24 -3.32
N SER A 355 -21.94 9.05 -4.04
CA SER A 355 -21.94 8.41 -5.35
C SER A 355 -21.98 6.87 -5.30
N GLY A 356 -21.84 6.28 -4.10
CA GLY A 356 -21.93 4.85 -3.84
C GLY A 356 -23.35 4.38 -3.48
N PRO A 357 -23.52 3.18 -2.91
CA PRO A 357 -24.83 2.65 -2.49
C PRO A 357 -25.52 3.41 -1.33
N GLY A 358 -25.19 4.69 -1.15
CA GLY A 358 -25.66 5.56 -0.07
C GLY A 358 -24.78 5.46 1.18
N PRO A 359 -24.75 6.52 2.01
CA PRO A 359 -24.02 6.50 3.28
C PRO A 359 -24.72 5.55 4.25
N GLU A 360 -24.10 4.40 4.52
CA GLU A 360 -24.38 3.67 5.76
C GLU A 360 -23.72 4.40 6.96
N SER A 361 -22.79 5.35 6.71
CA SER A 361 -22.10 6.18 7.71
C SER A 361 -22.23 7.66 7.38
N ALA A 362 -22.54 8.48 8.39
CA ALA A 362 -22.72 9.93 8.27
C ALA A 362 -21.41 10.73 8.06
N SER A 363 -20.26 10.07 8.15
CA SER A 363 -18.94 10.72 8.02
C SER A 363 -18.33 10.46 6.63
N PRO A 364 -17.59 11.42 6.05
CA PRO A 364 -16.80 11.19 4.83
C PRO A 364 -15.70 10.14 5.02
N LEU A 365 -15.24 9.53 3.94
CA LEU A 365 -14.24 8.46 3.92
C LEU A 365 -12.86 9.09 3.77
N PRO A 366 -11.97 8.99 4.76
CA PRO A 366 -10.61 9.47 4.64
C PRO A 366 -9.80 8.61 3.67
N LEU A 367 -9.08 9.27 2.78
CA LEU A 367 -8.25 8.68 1.75
C LEU A 367 -6.86 9.32 1.84
N VAL A 368 -5.89 8.55 2.31
CA VAL A 368 -4.53 9.02 2.59
C VAL A 368 -3.60 8.59 1.46
N VAL A 369 -2.95 9.56 0.83
CA VAL A 369 -1.91 9.35 -0.19
C VAL A 369 -0.56 9.70 0.42
N SER A 370 0.33 8.72 0.50
CA SER A 370 1.66 8.87 1.09
C SER A 370 2.73 8.21 0.23
N GLY A 371 2.84 8.61 -1.03
CA GLY A 371 3.80 8.08 -2.00
C GLY A 371 5.10 8.87 -2.11
N ALA A 372 5.51 9.57 -1.04
CA ALA A 372 6.66 10.48 -1.05
C ALA A 372 7.91 9.90 -0.37
N ALA A 373 8.01 8.59 -0.16
CA ALA A 373 9.07 8.03 0.68
C ALA A 373 10.46 8.05 0.01
N SER A 374 10.54 8.03 -1.32
CA SER A 374 11.83 8.09 -2.03
C SER A 374 11.83 8.98 -3.27
N ALA A 375 10.69 9.15 -3.93
CA ALA A 375 10.53 10.00 -5.11
C ALA A 375 9.71 11.26 -4.79
N GLN A 376 9.86 12.31 -5.60
CA GLN A 376 9.08 13.54 -5.52
C GLN A 376 8.49 13.91 -6.87
N ARG A 377 7.22 14.32 -6.89
CA ARG A 377 6.60 15.02 -8.02
C ARG A 377 5.79 16.20 -7.52
N GLY A 378 5.51 17.15 -8.40
CA GLY A 378 4.62 18.25 -8.08
C GLY A 378 3.15 17.85 -8.12
N VAL A 379 2.35 18.62 -7.40
CA VAL A 379 0.89 18.64 -7.53
C VAL A 379 0.48 19.50 -8.72
N HIS A 380 -0.77 19.37 -9.18
CA HIS A 380 -1.30 20.15 -10.28
C HIS A 380 -2.47 21.01 -9.77
N SER A 381 -2.18 22.22 -9.30
CA SER A 381 -3.15 23.12 -8.64
C SER A 381 -4.44 23.35 -9.45
N LYS A 382 -4.31 23.65 -10.76
CA LYS A 382 -5.47 23.80 -11.64
C LYS A 382 -6.34 22.55 -11.76
N PHE A 383 -5.72 21.37 -11.77
CA PHE A 383 -6.44 20.09 -11.84
C PHE A 383 -7.11 19.78 -10.51
N ILE A 384 -6.46 20.06 -9.38
CA ILE A 384 -7.09 19.97 -8.05
C ILE A 384 -8.35 20.85 -8.01
N ALA A 385 -8.24 22.11 -8.47
CA ALA A 385 -9.39 23.01 -8.54
C ALA A 385 -10.50 22.47 -9.45
N HIS A 386 -10.15 21.92 -10.61
CA HIS A 386 -11.11 21.26 -11.50
C HIS A 386 -11.78 20.05 -10.83
N GLN A 387 -11.00 19.20 -10.16
CA GLN A 387 -11.49 18.00 -9.48
C GLN A 387 -12.49 18.37 -8.39
N SER A 388 -12.17 19.37 -7.55
CA SER A 388 -13.07 19.88 -6.51
C SER A 388 -14.37 20.47 -7.09
N ALA A 389 -14.30 21.17 -8.22
CA ALA A 389 -15.50 21.73 -8.86
C ALA A 389 -16.36 20.66 -9.55
N LYS A 390 -15.73 19.65 -10.16
CA LYS A 390 -16.41 18.62 -10.96
C LYS A 390 -17.00 17.49 -10.14
N TYR A 391 -16.36 17.15 -9.00
CA TYR A 391 -16.77 16.04 -8.15
C TYR A 391 -17.05 16.53 -6.73
N PRO A 392 -18.27 17.05 -6.46
CA PRO A 392 -18.62 17.60 -5.14
C PRO A 392 -18.49 16.58 -4.00
N ALA A 393 -18.56 15.28 -4.31
CA ALA A 393 -18.35 14.22 -3.33
C ALA A 393 -16.89 14.11 -2.85
N SER A 394 -15.93 14.71 -3.55
CA SER A 394 -14.50 14.67 -3.24
C SER A 394 -14.04 15.98 -2.62
N HIS A 395 -13.39 15.89 -1.46
CA HIS A 395 -12.81 17.05 -0.78
C HIS A 395 -11.31 16.81 -0.58
N THR A 396 -10.47 17.58 -1.26
CA THR A 396 -9.03 17.58 -0.99
C THR A 396 -8.76 18.48 0.22
N LEU A 397 -8.39 17.87 1.36
CA LEU A 397 -8.08 18.60 2.59
C LEU A 397 -6.64 19.09 2.61
N PHE A 398 -5.73 18.31 2.02
CA PHE A 398 -4.32 18.67 1.88
C PHE A 398 -3.72 17.99 0.67
N SER A 399 -2.82 18.67 -0.04
CA SER A 399 -2.04 18.10 -1.14
C SER A 399 -0.72 18.85 -1.26
N ARG A 400 0.40 18.13 -1.15
CA ARG A 400 1.74 18.70 -1.27
C ARG A 400 2.66 17.76 -2.03
N GLY A 401 3.29 18.31 -3.06
CA GLY A 401 4.34 17.66 -3.83
C GLY A 401 5.71 18.25 -3.54
N MET A 402 6.71 17.79 -4.28
CA MET A 402 8.10 18.27 -4.18
C MET A 402 8.68 18.18 -2.77
N VAL A 403 8.28 17.14 -2.04
CA VAL A 403 8.75 16.78 -0.70
C VAL A 403 9.00 15.29 -0.63
N TRP A 404 9.91 14.87 0.25
CA TRP A 404 9.92 13.50 0.75
C TRP A 404 9.15 13.44 2.06
N GLY A 405 8.53 12.31 2.38
CA GLY A 405 7.74 12.20 3.59
C GLY A 405 6.97 10.90 3.75
N PHE A 406 6.11 10.90 4.76
CA PHE A 406 5.29 9.77 5.19
C PHE A 406 4.03 10.25 5.93
N ALA A 407 3.05 9.37 6.09
CA ALA A 407 1.92 9.58 6.98
C ALA A 407 2.15 8.84 8.31
N TYR A 408 1.63 9.41 9.39
CA TYR A 408 1.53 8.79 10.70
C TYR A 408 0.08 8.80 11.16
N VAL A 409 -0.41 7.69 11.69
CA VAL A 409 -1.78 7.55 12.18
C VAL A 409 -1.76 7.16 13.64
N ARG A 410 -2.50 7.90 14.47
CA ARG A 410 -2.74 7.55 15.88
C ARG A 410 -4.22 7.27 16.12
N LEU A 411 -4.50 6.09 16.64
CA LEU A 411 -5.82 5.66 17.10
C LEU A 411 -5.94 5.91 18.60
N LYS A 412 -7.08 6.45 19.03
CA LYS A 412 -7.46 6.62 20.43
C LYS A 412 -8.96 6.36 20.58
N GLY A 413 -9.32 5.16 21.02
CA GLY A 413 -10.71 4.69 21.07
C GLY A 413 -11.35 4.71 19.68
N ASP A 414 -12.38 5.56 19.52
CA ASP A 414 -13.12 5.76 18.26
C ASP A 414 -12.67 7.02 17.50
N SER A 415 -11.49 7.57 17.81
CA SER A 415 -10.88 8.68 17.08
C SER A 415 -9.56 8.25 16.44
N ALA A 416 -9.35 8.66 15.18
CA ALA A 416 -8.09 8.50 14.47
C ALA A 416 -7.55 9.88 14.07
N THR A 417 -6.26 10.11 14.28
CA THR A 417 -5.54 11.32 13.82
C THR A 417 -4.51 10.93 12.78
N VAL A 418 -4.55 11.55 11.62
CA VAL A 418 -3.56 11.42 10.54
C VAL A 418 -2.69 12.68 10.54
N ASP A 419 -1.38 12.48 10.68
CA ASP A 419 -0.37 13.50 10.49
C ASP A 419 0.40 13.21 9.20
N LEU A 420 0.56 14.21 8.34
CA LEU A 420 1.43 14.12 7.17
C LEU A 420 2.75 14.82 7.49
N PHE A 421 3.86 14.09 7.40
CA PHE A 421 5.19 14.57 7.70
C PHE A 421 6.04 14.64 6.43
N SER A 422 6.72 15.77 6.22
CA SER A 422 7.81 15.88 5.26
C SER A 422 9.18 15.76 5.93
N THR A 423 10.23 15.66 5.12
CA THR A 423 11.62 15.80 5.55
C THR A 423 12.40 16.68 4.55
N PRO A 424 13.35 17.52 5.01
CA PRO A 424 14.07 18.44 4.13
C PRO A 424 14.87 17.79 3.00
N ASN A 425 14.93 18.47 1.86
CA ASN A 425 15.76 18.12 0.70
C ASN A 425 17.28 18.14 0.99
N SER A 426 17.70 18.66 2.14
CA SER A 426 19.09 18.54 2.61
C SER A 426 19.47 17.12 3.04
N GLY A 427 18.48 16.20 3.15
CA GLY A 427 18.69 14.84 3.60
C GLY A 427 18.82 14.69 5.12
N SER A 428 18.50 15.75 5.90
CA SER A 428 18.67 15.76 7.36
C SER A 428 17.86 14.70 8.09
N GLY A 429 16.76 14.22 7.50
CA GLY A 429 15.85 13.27 8.13
C GLY A 429 15.05 13.88 9.28
N GLU A 430 14.89 15.20 9.33
CA GLU A 430 14.11 15.88 10.36
C GLU A 430 12.61 15.85 9.99
N PRO A 431 11.73 15.21 10.79
CA PRO A 431 10.31 15.16 10.47
C PRO A 431 9.64 16.51 10.71
N GLN A 432 9.00 17.06 9.68
CA GLN A 432 8.24 18.32 9.72
C GLN A 432 6.76 18.02 9.48
N ARG A 433 5.90 18.28 10.47
CA ARG A 433 4.45 18.07 10.29
C ARG A 433 3.88 19.15 9.39
N GLU A 434 3.35 18.73 8.25
CA GLU A 434 2.75 19.61 7.24
C GLU A 434 1.25 19.75 7.41
N PHE A 435 0.60 18.69 7.89
CA PHE A 435 -0.85 18.65 8.03
C PHE A 435 -1.28 17.70 9.14
N ARG A 436 -2.43 17.98 9.74
CA ARG A 436 -3.09 17.12 10.72
C ARG A 436 -4.58 17.09 10.42
N TYR A 437 -5.14 15.89 10.44
CA TYR A 437 -6.57 15.66 10.34
C TYR A 437 -7.04 14.63 11.36
N THR A 438 -8.21 14.83 11.94
CA THR A 438 -8.80 13.90 12.90
C THR A 438 -10.20 13.53 12.44
N PHE A 439 -10.50 12.23 12.44
CA PHE A 439 -11.81 11.70 12.07
C PHE A 439 -12.29 10.67 13.10
N ALA A 440 -13.61 10.48 13.15
CA ALA A 440 -14.23 9.46 13.98
C ALA A 440 -14.31 8.13 13.22
N ARG A 441 -14.27 7.01 13.96
CA ARG A 441 -14.49 5.67 13.41
C ARG A 441 -15.79 5.62 12.60
N ARG A 442 -15.72 5.01 11.42
CA ARG A 442 -16.85 4.80 10.50
C ARG A 442 -17.47 3.41 10.65
N SER A 443 -16.65 2.37 10.74
CA SER A 443 -17.06 0.96 10.69
C SER A 443 -18.05 0.53 11.78
N GLY A 444 -18.04 1.20 12.95
CA GLY A 444 -19.00 0.98 14.03
C GLY A 444 -20.36 1.66 13.86
N ALA A 445 -20.52 2.54 12.86
CA ALA A 445 -21.77 3.25 12.57
C ALA A 445 -22.54 2.66 11.36
N LEU A 446 -21.94 1.69 10.67
CA LEU A 446 -22.44 1.11 9.43
C LEU A 446 -23.49 0.02 9.77
N ARG A 447 -24.74 0.22 9.36
CA ARG A 447 -25.85 -0.70 9.66
C ARG A 447 -25.64 -2.04 8.93
N PRO A 448 -25.74 -3.22 9.59
CA PRO A 448 -25.73 -4.50 8.91
C PRO A 448 -26.87 -4.57 7.87
N ARG A 449 -26.64 -5.22 6.72
CA ARG A 449 -27.70 -5.47 5.73
C ARG A 449 -28.87 -6.19 6.42
N GLY A 450 -30.04 -5.55 6.44
CA GLY A 450 -31.27 -6.14 6.95
C GLY A 450 -31.58 -5.90 8.42
N ALA A 451 -30.86 -5.01 9.11
CA ALA A 451 -31.35 -4.46 10.37
C ALA A 451 -32.51 -3.47 10.08
N PRO A 452 -33.68 -3.60 10.76
CA PRO A 452 -34.86 -2.78 10.49
C PRO A 452 -34.66 -1.27 10.63
#